data_AF-A0A9Q0K683-F1
#
_entry.id   AF-A0A9Q0K683-F1
#
_cell.length_a   1.000
_cell.length_b   1.000
_cell.length_c   1.000
_cell.angle_alpha   90.00
_cell.angle_beta   90.00
_cell.angle_gamma   90.00
#
_symmetry.space_group_name_H-M   'P 1'
#
loop_
_entity.id
_entity.type
_entity.pdbx_description
1 polymer ?
#
loop_
_entity_poly.entity_id
_entity_poly.type
_entity_poly.pdbx_seq_one_letter_code
_entity_poly.pdbx_strand_id
1 'polypeptide(L)'
;MCIAAFIWQAHPLYEFLLLLNRDEYHNRPTKSVSWWKDSTILGGRDELAGGTWLACTREGRLAFLTNVLELHPHPEAKSRGDLPVRFLESRKSPMEFAKEVGKEADQYNGFNLILADVSSKTMVYVSNRPKGQPASIEVVSPGIHVLSNARLDSPWHKAERLGGNFKHLLGKYGKGEVPVKHMVEDLMRDTVKADESRLPHICSTEWEKKLSSIFVEVDTPVGRYGTRSTVALSLTANGEVSFYEMYLEDETWKEQTEFKPYKQPPRGMTTKVILRVKEEIERPLAARCIRTARHSYNEWPNAKDTMRKVKEMFGEQYWNAHQSQLKPKCLKGLQFSPCHENDKSDKGVEIPWDSQE
;
A
#
# COMPACT_ATOMS: atom_id res chain seq x y z
N MET A 1 -18.40 -2.45 -7.96
CA MET A 1 -17.31 -3.02 -8.79
C MET A 1 -16.05 -2.32 -8.35
N CYS A 2 -14.90 -2.95 -8.39
CA CYS A 2 -13.66 -2.30 -7.96
C CYS A 2 -12.52 -2.72 -8.90
N ILE A 3 -11.45 -1.94 -8.92
CA ILE A 3 -10.17 -2.32 -9.53
C ILE A 3 -9.02 -1.93 -8.61
N ALA A 4 -8.02 -2.79 -8.53
CA ALA A 4 -6.82 -2.57 -7.77
C ALA A 4 -5.57 -2.97 -8.57
N ALA A 5 -4.49 -2.22 -8.41
CA ALA A 5 -3.15 -2.63 -8.82
C ALA A 5 -2.23 -2.58 -7.61
N PHE A 6 -1.41 -3.60 -7.42
CA PHE A 6 -0.53 -3.67 -6.27
C PHE A 6 0.80 -4.34 -6.57
N ILE A 7 1.81 -3.96 -5.79
CA ILE A 7 3.10 -4.64 -5.74
C ILE A 7 3.19 -5.37 -4.41
N TRP A 8 3.59 -6.63 -4.47
CA TRP A 8 3.83 -7.44 -3.29
C TRP A 8 5.25 -7.99 -3.32
N GLN A 9 6.08 -7.62 -2.33
CA GLN A 9 7.45 -8.15 -2.16
C GLN A 9 8.34 -8.08 -3.41
N ALA A 10 8.10 -7.11 -4.30
CA ALA A 10 8.76 -7.01 -5.61
C ALA A 10 9.29 -5.60 -5.92
N HIS A 11 9.44 -4.75 -4.90
CA HIS A 11 10.01 -3.42 -5.05
C HIS A 11 11.11 -3.16 -4.00
N PRO A 12 12.23 -2.51 -4.36
CA PRO A 12 13.33 -2.26 -3.41
C PRO A 12 12.96 -1.27 -2.30
N LEU A 13 12.04 -0.34 -2.57
CA LEU A 13 11.57 0.66 -1.58
C LEU A 13 10.30 0.23 -0.85
N TYR A 14 9.40 -0.49 -1.52
CA TYR A 14 8.06 -0.79 -1.02
C TYR A 14 7.93 -2.29 -0.74
N GLU A 15 7.65 -2.66 0.50
CA GLU A 15 7.25 -4.03 0.83
C GLU A 15 5.85 -4.33 0.25
N PHE A 16 4.98 -3.31 0.27
CA PHE A 16 3.67 -3.33 -0.34
C PHE A 16 3.29 -1.94 -0.87
N LEU A 17 2.68 -1.91 -2.04
CA LEU A 17 2.08 -0.70 -2.62
C LEU A 17 0.77 -1.09 -3.27
N LEU A 18 -0.31 -0.36 -3.01
CA LEU A 18 -1.64 -0.60 -3.53
C LEU A 18 -2.26 0.69 -4.03
N LEU A 19 -2.90 0.60 -5.19
CA LEU A 19 -3.87 1.56 -5.70
C LEU A 19 -5.20 0.85 -5.85
N LEU A 20 -6.30 1.45 -5.38
CA LEU A 20 -7.63 0.83 -5.43
C LEU A 20 -8.71 1.86 -5.68
N ASN A 21 -9.53 1.63 -6.72
CA ASN A 21 -10.80 2.31 -6.94
C ASN A 21 -11.94 1.46 -6.40
N ARG A 22 -12.79 2.08 -5.59
CA ARG A 22 -14.13 1.58 -5.28
C ARG A 22 -15.14 2.21 -6.22
N ASP A 23 -15.78 1.39 -7.02
CA ASP A 23 -16.94 1.77 -7.83
C ASP A 23 -18.22 1.30 -7.16
N GLU A 24 -19.13 2.23 -6.93
CA GLU A 24 -20.39 2.00 -6.25
C GLU A 24 -21.36 3.13 -6.57
N TYR A 25 -22.65 2.94 -6.30
CA TYR A 25 -23.60 4.03 -6.35
C TYR A 25 -23.18 5.18 -5.44
N HIS A 26 -23.23 6.40 -5.97
CA HIS A 26 -22.83 7.61 -5.24
C HIS A 26 -23.77 7.89 -4.05
N ASN A 27 -25.05 7.57 -4.20
CA ASN A 27 -26.05 7.70 -3.15
C ASN A 27 -26.00 6.61 -2.07
N ARG A 28 -25.13 5.59 -2.19
CA ARG A 28 -24.97 4.57 -1.15
C ARG A 28 -24.30 5.22 0.08
N PRO A 29 -24.87 5.15 1.29
CA PRO A 29 -24.22 5.67 2.50
C PRO A 29 -22.82 5.06 2.69
N THR A 30 -21.80 5.90 2.87
CA THR A 30 -20.40 5.47 2.98
C THR A 30 -19.61 6.51 3.78
N LYS A 31 -18.78 6.03 4.70
CA LYS A 31 -17.77 6.85 5.37
C LYS A 31 -16.41 6.65 4.72
N SER A 32 -15.69 7.76 4.60
CA SER A 32 -14.30 7.79 4.16
C SER A 32 -13.40 7.01 5.12
N VAL A 33 -12.17 6.76 4.67
CA VAL A 33 -11.15 6.07 5.45
C VAL A 33 -10.95 6.79 6.78
N SER A 34 -11.15 6.05 7.86
CA SER A 34 -10.96 6.53 9.23
C SER A 34 -10.73 5.35 10.16
N TRP A 35 -10.22 5.63 11.36
CA TRP A 35 -10.18 4.62 12.41
C TRP A 35 -11.60 4.34 12.89
N TRP A 36 -12.00 3.07 12.81
CA TRP A 36 -13.31 2.65 13.26
C TRP A 36 -13.39 2.78 14.77
N LYS A 37 -14.52 3.32 15.25
CA LYS A 37 -14.77 3.47 16.68
C LYS A 37 -14.72 2.11 17.36
N ASP A 38 -14.01 2.04 18.49
CA ASP A 38 -13.86 0.83 19.31
C ASP A 38 -13.27 -0.38 18.57
N SER A 39 -12.48 -0.13 17.51
CA SER A 39 -11.84 -1.16 16.68
C SER A 39 -10.39 -0.80 16.33
N THR A 40 -9.61 -1.79 15.93
CA THR A 40 -8.24 -1.61 15.39
C THR A 40 -8.23 -1.40 13.87
N ILE A 41 -9.40 -1.30 13.25
CA ILE A 41 -9.56 -1.18 11.80
C ILE A 41 -9.39 0.28 11.35
N LEU A 42 -8.57 0.47 10.31
CA LEU A 42 -8.47 1.68 9.51
C LEU A 42 -8.94 1.35 8.09
N GLY A 43 -10.03 1.98 7.64
CA GLY A 43 -10.55 1.76 6.30
C GLY A 43 -11.87 2.48 6.07
N GLY A 44 -12.30 2.55 4.81
CA GLY A 44 -13.60 3.11 4.48
C GLY A 44 -14.72 2.18 4.94
N ARG A 45 -15.90 2.72 5.23
CA ARG A 45 -17.03 1.93 5.77
C ARG A 45 -18.26 2.08 4.90
N ASP A 46 -18.80 0.95 4.48
CA ASP A 46 -20.14 0.88 3.89
C ASP A 46 -21.17 0.99 5.02
N GLU A 47 -21.91 2.09 5.07
CA GLU A 47 -22.87 2.30 6.16
C GLU A 47 -24.19 1.54 5.96
N LEU A 48 -24.48 1.09 4.74
CA LEU A 48 -25.67 0.29 4.47
C LEU A 48 -25.48 -1.16 4.91
N ALA A 49 -24.33 -1.76 4.55
CA ALA A 49 -24.05 -3.16 4.86
C ALA A 49 -23.14 -3.36 6.09
N GLY A 50 -22.58 -2.30 6.65
CA GLY A 50 -21.69 -2.33 7.82
C GLY A 50 -20.25 -2.79 7.56
N GLY A 51 -19.93 -3.22 6.33
CA GLY A 51 -18.63 -3.79 5.95
C GLY A 51 -17.63 -2.79 5.36
N THR A 52 -16.56 -3.31 4.75
CA THR A 52 -15.53 -2.53 4.06
C THR A 52 -15.09 -3.16 2.74
N TRP A 53 -14.51 -2.36 1.85
CA TRP A 53 -13.90 -2.80 0.59
C TRP A 53 -12.37 -2.90 0.68
N LEU A 54 -11.76 -2.15 1.61
CA LEU A 54 -10.33 -2.06 1.84
C LEU A 54 -10.10 -1.53 3.26
N ALA A 55 -9.36 -2.29 4.06
CA ALA A 55 -8.98 -1.87 5.39
C ALA A 55 -7.70 -2.57 5.87
N CYS A 56 -7.03 -1.94 6.83
CA CYS A 56 -5.87 -2.49 7.51
C CYS A 56 -5.96 -2.31 9.03
N THR A 57 -5.04 -2.93 9.75
CA THR A 57 -4.86 -2.80 11.20
C THR A 57 -3.47 -2.27 11.53
N ARG A 58 -3.26 -1.88 12.80
CA ARG A 58 -1.95 -1.41 13.28
C ARG A 58 -0.91 -2.53 13.31
N GLU A 59 -1.38 -3.76 13.40
CA GLU A 59 -0.58 -4.98 13.45
C GLU A 59 -0.16 -5.45 12.04
N GLY A 60 -0.49 -4.70 10.99
CA GLY A 60 -0.01 -4.95 9.62
C GLY A 60 -0.83 -5.99 8.87
N ARG A 61 -2.04 -6.27 9.36
CA ARG A 61 -3.02 -7.07 8.64
C ARG A 61 -3.79 -6.16 7.69
N LEU A 62 -4.00 -6.63 6.47
CA LEU A 62 -4.65 -5.89 5.39
C LEU A 62 -5.63 -6.84 4.70
N ALA A 63 -6.82 -6.33 4.36
CA ALA A 63 -7.72 -7.03 3.47
C ALA A 63 -8.45 -6.07 2.54
N PHE A 64 -8.64 -6.51 1.31
CA PHE A 64 -9.44 -5.81 0.31
C PHE A 64 -10.10 -6.78 -0.63
N LEU A 65 -11.16 -6.31 -1.29
CA LEU A 65 -11.91 -7.14 -2.21
C LEU A 65 -12.34 -6.39 -3.46
N THR A 66 -12.65 -7.17 -4.49
CA THR A 66 -13.42 -6.72 -5.65
C THR A 66 -14.60 -7.64 -5.88
N ASN A 67 -15.67 -7.10 -6.43
CA ASN A 67 -16.81 -7.92 -6.87
C ASN A 67 -16.46 -8.59 -8.20
N VAL A 68 -16.83 -9.86 -8.38
CA VAL A 68 -16.84 -10.49 -9.69
C VAL A 68 -18.06 -10.00 -10.47
N LEU A 69 -17.87 -9.65 -11.74
CA LEU A 69 -18.96 -9.25 -12.63
C LEU A 69 -19.80 -10.48 -12.97
N GLU A 70 -21.09 -10.43 -12.69
CA GLU A 70 -22.03 -11.51 -12.97
C GLU A 70 -23.43 -10.94 -13.23
N LEU A 71 -24.21 -11.61 -14.09
CA LEU A 71 -25.52 -11.14 -14.55
C LEU A 71 -26.63 -11.32 -13.50
N HIS A 72 -26.54 -12.39 -12.70
CA HIS A 72 -27.59 -12.80 -11.77
C HIS A 72 -27.04 -12.96 -10.35
N PRO A 73 -26.77 -11.85 -9.65
CA PRO A 73 -26.42 -11.89 -8.23
C PRO A 73 -27.63 -12.36 -7.40
N HIS A 74 -27.37 -13.12 -6.35
CA HIS A 74 -28.37 -13.55 -5.38
C HIS A 74 -28.73 -12.38 -4.44
N PRO A 75 -29.99 -11.92 -4.38
CA PRO A 75 -30.37 -10.75 -3.57
C PRO A 75 -30.17 -10.94 -2.06
N GLU A 76 -30.39 -12.17 -1.57
CA GLU A 76 -30.29 -12.50 -0.14
C GLU A 76 -28.89 -12.97 0.29
N ALA A 77 -27.89 -12.89 -0.60
CA ALA A 77 -26.53 -13.26 -0.24
C ALA A 77 -25.96 -12.31 0.82
N LYS A 78 -25.07 -12.84 1.68
CA LYS A 78 -24.34 -12.05 2.66
C LYS A 78 -23.52 -10.96 1.96
N SER A 79 -23.36 -9.82 2.64
CA SER A 79 -22.50 -8.75 2.15
C SER A 79 -21.04 -9.21 2.13
N ARG A 80 -20.40 -9.13 0.95
CA ARG A 80 -18.97 -9.45 0.80
C ARG A 80 -18.07 -8.56 1.65
N GLY A 81 -18.52 -7.34 1.95
CA GLY A 81 -17.78 -6.39 2.79
C GLY A 81 -17.60 -6.83 4.25
N ASP A 82 -18.32 -7.86 4.69
CA ASP A 82 -18.13 -8.53 5.98
C ASP A 82 -16.81 -9.32 6.04
N LEU A 83 -16.36 -9.88 4.91
CA LEU A 83 -15.18 -10.76 4.86
C LEU A 83 -13.88 -10.07 5.31
N PRO A 84 -13.54 -8.85 4.84
CA PRO A 84 -12.36 -8.14 5.34
C PRO A 84 -12.48 -7.78 6.82
N VAL A 85 -13.67 -7.39 7.29
CA VAL A 85 -13.88 -7.03 8.71
C VAL A 85 -13.60 -8.22 9.61
N ARG A 86 -14.25 -9.37 9.34
CA ARG A 86 -14.05 -10.61 10.08
C ARG A 86 -12.61 -11.08 10.06
N PHE A 87 -11.91 -10.94 8.93
CA PHE A 87 -10.49 -11.24 8.87
C PHE A 87 -9.73 -10.38 9.87
N LEU A 88 -9.87 -9.05 9.77
CA LEU A 88 -9.11 -8.06 10.54
C LEU A 88 -9.40 -8.13 12.05
N GLU A 89 -10.60 -8.52 12.46
CA GLU A 89 -10.97 -8.72 13.87
C GLU A 89 -10.54 -10.09 14.42
N SER A 90 -10.33 -11.09 13.55
CA SER A 90 -9.83 -12.40 13.97
C SER A 90 -8.32 -12.40 14.25
N ARG A 91 -7.83 -13.44 14.92
CA ARG A 91 -6.37 -13.70 15.07
C ARG A 91 -5.83 -14.75 14.10
N LYS A 92 -6.63 -15.15 13.11
CA LYS A 92 -6.26 -16.22 12.17
C LYS A 92 -5.20 -15.71 11.17
N SER A 93 -4.29 -16.58 10.78
CA SER A 93 -3.41 -16.32 9.63
C SER A 93 -4.24 -16.15 8.34
N PRO A 94 -3.70 -15.50 7.30
CA PRO A 94 -4.39 -15.38 6.01
C PRO A 94 -4.89 -16.72 5.45
N MET A 95 -4.08 -17.77 5.54
CA MET A 95 -4.42 -19.11 5.04
C MET A 95 -5.51 -19.80 5.87
N GLU A 96 -5.47 -19.68 7.20
CA GLU A 96 -6.51 -20.25 8.07
C GLU A 96 -7.86 -19.58 7.83
N PHE A 97 -7.89 -18.25 7.73
CA PHE A 97 -9.11 -17.51 7.44
C PHE A 97 -9.62 -17.80 6.03
N ALA A 98 -8.74 -17.90 5.02
CA ALA A 98 -9.12 -18.28 3.66
C ALA A 98 -9.83 -19.64 3.60
N LYS A 99 -9.34 -20.64 4.34
CA LYS A 99 -9.97 -21.96 4.44
C LYS A 99 -11.33 -21.92 5.13
N GLU A 100 -11.55 -21.01 6.08
CA GLU A 100 -12.86 -20.77 6.67
C GLU A 100 -13.82 -20.18 5.64
N VAL A 101 -13.42 -19.10 4.96
CA VAL A 101 -14.21 -18.47 3.89
C VAL A 101 -14.56 -19.48 2.80
N GLY A 102 -13.65 -20.37 2.43
CA GLY A 102 -13.90 -21.42 1.43
C GLY A 102 -15.06 -22.36 1.78
N LYS A 103 -15.38 -22.54 3.07
CA LYS A 103 -16.48 -23.41 3.55
C LYS A 103 -17.86 -22.74 3.48
N GLU A 104 -17.91 -21.42 3.42
CA GLU A 104 -19.14 -20.62 3.39
C GLU A 104 -19.21 -19.70 2.15
N ALA A 105 -18.34 -19.95 1.17
CA ALA A 105 -18.16 -19.12 -0.01
C ALA A 105 -19.42 -19.02 -0.89
N ASP A 106 -20.31 -20.02 -0.79
CA ASP A 106 -21.60 -20.12 -1.47
C ASP A 106 -22.67 -19.16 -0.89
N GLN A 107 -22.47 -18.68 0.33
CA GLN A 107 -23.36 -17.70 0.98
C GLN A 107 -23.18 -16.27 0.47
N TYR A 108 -22.17 -16.04 -0.40
CA TYR A 108 -21.81 -14.73 -0.93
C TYR A 108 -21.98 -14.69 -2.45
N ASN A 109 -22.32 -13.50 -2.96
CA ASN A 109 -22.18 -13.21 -4.40
C ASN A 109 -20.71 -13.26 -4.84
N GLY A 110 -20.47 -13.21 -6.15
CA GLY A 110 -19.13 -13.35 -6.72
C GLY A 110 -18.13 -12.36 -6.13
N PHE A 111 -17.00 -12.86 -5.63
CA PHE A 111 -15.96 -12.03 -5.02
C PHE A 111 -14.56 -12.50 -5.36
N ASN A 112 -13.65 -11.54 -5.24
CA ASN A 112 -12.21 -11.73 -5.12
C ASN A 112 -11.78 -11.08 -3.82
N LEU A 113 -11.08 -11.81 -2.97
CA LEU A 113 -10.65 -11.35 -1.65
C LEU A 113 -9.14 -11.53 -1.54
N ILE A 114 -8.45 -10.47 -1.12
CA ILE A 114 -7.04 -10.50 -0.75
C ILE A 114 -6.95 -10.37 0.77
N LEU A 115 -6.20 -11.29 1.37
CA LEU A 115 -5.90 -11.34 2.80
C LEU A 115 -4.39 -11.30 2.95
N ALA A 116 -3.87 -10.28 3.63
CA ALA A 116 -2.43 -10.12 3.82
C ALA A 116 -2.08 -9.90 5.28
N ASP A 117 -0.95 -10.47 5.67
CA ASP A 117 -0.25 -10.17 6.90
C ASP A 117 1.20 -9.84 6.55
N VAL A 118 1.55 -8.57 6.75
CA VAL A 118 2.87 -8.02 6.46
C VAL A 118 3.93 -8.67 7.33
N SER A 119 3.62 -8.96 8.60
CA SER A 119 4.59 -9.51 9.56
C SER A 119 5.04 -10.92 9.16
N SER A 120 4.10 -11.76 8.72
CA SER A 120 4.39 -13.09 8.19
C SER A 120 4.72 -13.11 6.69
N LYS A 121 4.73 -11.94 6.03
CA LYS A 121 4.95 -11.81 4.58
C LYS A 121 4.07 -12.75 3.76
N THR A 122 2.84 -12.96 4.22
CA THR A 122 1.89 -13.88 3.60
C THR A 122 0.72 -13.11 3.02
N MET A 123 0.41 -13.37 1.76
CA MET A 123 -0.79 -12.87 1.09
C MET A 123 -1.52 -14.04 0.44
N VAL A 124 -2.83 -14.12 0.64
CA VAL A 124 -3.70 -15.16 0.12
C VAL A 124 -4.83 -14.52 -0.66
N TYR A 125 -5.05 -15.03 -1.87
CA TYR A 125 -6.17 -14.72 -2.73
C TYR A 125 -7.26 -15.79 -2.57
N VAL A 126 -8.50 -15.34 -2.45
CA VAL A 126 -9.68 -16.21 -2.38
C VAL A 126 -10.73 -15.74 -3.39
N SER A 127 -11.31 -16.67 -4.14
CA SER A 127 -12.48 -16.41 -4.97
C SER A 127 -13.48 -17.56 -4.94
N ASN A 128 -14.76 -17.23 -4.89
CA ASN A 128 -15.88 -18.19 -4.97
C ASN A 128 -16.36 -18.40 -6.41
N ARG A 129 -15.52 -18.09 -7.40
CA ARG A 129 -15.82 -18.27 -8.83
C ARG A 129 -14.72 -19.09 -9.52
N PRO A 130 -15.06 -19.88 -10.55
CA PRO A 130 -16.38 -20.05 -11.18
C PRO A 130 -17.40 -20.79 -10.28
N LYS A 131 -18.70 -20.55 -10.51
CA LYS A 131 -19.78 -21.13 -9.70
C LYS A 131 -19.82 -22.66 -9.89
N GLY A 132 -20.15 -23.39 -8.83
CA GLY A 132 -20.22 -24.86 -8.84
C GLY A 132 -18.87 -25.57 -8.64
N GLN A 133 -17.79 -24.82 -8.47
CA GLN A 133 -16.49 -25.33 -8.05
C GLN A 133 -16.19 -24.91 -6.60
N PRO A 134 -15.32 -25.66 -5.89
CA PRO A 134 -14.78 -25.19 -4.62
C PRO A 134 -14.14 -23.81 -4.77
N ALA A 135 -14.19 -23.00 -3.71
CA ALA A 135 -13.52 -21.71 -3.70
C ALA A 135 -12.03 -21.87 -4.00
N SER A 136 -11.51 -21.05 -4.92
CA SER A 136 -10.09 -20.99 -5.22
C SER A 136 -9.38 -20.28 -4.06
N ILE A 137 -8.33 -20.91 -3.52
CA ILE A 137 -7.49 -20.35 -2.45
C ILE A 137 -6.04 -20.49 -2.90
N GLU A 138 -5.36 -19.37 -3.09
CA GLU A 138 -4.03 -19.32 -3.70
C GLU A 138 -3.12 -18.39 -2.89
N VAL A 139 -1.86 -18.77 -2.68
CA VAL A 139 -0.86 -17.86 -2.13
C VAL A 139 -0.44 -16.91 -3.24
N VAL A 140 -0.49 -15.60 -2.98
CA VAL A 140 -0.08 -14.59 -3.95
C VAL A 140 1.44 -14.53 -3.97
N SER A 141 2.01 -14.82 -5.14
CA SER A 141 3.46 -14.74 -5.36
C SER A 141 3.96 -13.30 -5.27
N PRO A 142 5.25 -13.06 -4.97
CA PRO A 142 5.86 -11.75 -5.15
C PRO A 142 5.72 -11.27 -6.60
N GLY A 143 5.30 -10.03 -6.79
CA GLY A 143 5.08 -9.48 -8.13
C GLY A 143 4.23 -8.22 -8.19
N ILE A 144 3.94 -7.80 -9.42
CA ILE A 144 2.94 -6.79 -9.74
C ILE A 144 1.67 -7.54 -10.13
N HIS A 145 0.56 -7.17 -9.51
CA HIS A 145 -0.73 -7.81 -9.72
C HIS A 145 -1.81 -6.76 -9.99
N VAL A 146 -2.82 -7.17 -10.76
CA VAL A 146 -4.01 -6.36 -11.02
C VAL A 146 -5.26 -7.19 -10.75
N LEU A 147 -6.13 -6.66 -9.92
CA LEU A 147 -7.40 -7.29 -9.56
C LEU A 147 -8.56 -6.40 -9.96
N SER A 148 -9.35 -6.85 -10.93
CA SER A 148 -10.56 -6.15 -11.38
C SER A 148 -11.82 -6.96 -11.04
N ASN A 149 -12.77 -7.14 -11.96
CA ASN A 149 -14.04 -7.82 -11.70
C ASN A 149 -14.06 -9.27 -12.25
N ALA A 150 -12.89 -9.84 -12.45
CA ALA A 150 -12.65 -11.24 -12.75
C ALA A 150 -11.54 -11.77 -11.83
N ARG A 151 -11.02 -12.98 -12.08
CA ARG A 151 -9.94 -13.56 -11.27
C ARG A 151 -8.70 -12.65 -11.26
N LEU A 152 -7.85 -12.81 -10.24
CA LEU A 152 -6.56 -12.14 -10.15
C LEU A 152 -5.77 -12.25 -11.47
N ASP A 153 -5.23 -11.13 -11.94
CA ASP A 153 -4.45 -11.02 -13.19
C ASP A 153 -5.17 -11.44 -14.48
N SER A 154 -6.51 -11.44 -14.46
CA SER A 154 -7.29 -11.65 -15.70
C SER A 154 -7.00 -10.55 -16.73
N PRO A 155 -6.86 -10.89 -18.03
CA PRO A 155 -6.44 -9.97 -19.09
C PRO A 155 -7.60 -9.10 -19.60
N TRP A 156 -8.31 -8.43 -18.68
CA TRP A 156 -9.35 -7.48 -19.05
C TRP A 156 -8.72 -6.16 -19.49
N HIS A 157 -9.35 -5.45 -20.43
CA HIS A 157 -8.85 -4.18 -20.97
C HIS A 157 -8.32 -3.22 -19.88
N LYS A 158 -9.14 -2.90 -18.88
CA LYS A 158 -8.73 -2.02 -17.77
C LYS A 158 -7.63 -2.60 -16.89
N ALA A 159 -7.57 -3.92 -16.74
CA ALA A 159 -6.56 -4.58 -15.94
C ALA A 159 -5.19 -4.52 -16.64
N GLU A 160 -5.13 -4.86 -17.93
CA GLU A 160 -3.92 -4.76 -18.74
C GLU A 160 -3.44 -3.30 -18.86
N ARG A 161 -4.38 -2.37 -19.07
CA ARG A 161 -4.10 -0.94 -19.15
C ARG A 161 -3.52 -0.40 -17.84
N LEU A 162 -4.16 -0.69 -16.71
CA LEU A 162 -3.68 -0.27 -15.40
C LEU A 162 -2.32 -0.91 -15.08
N GLY A 163 -2.17 -2.22 -15.31
CA GLY A 163 -0.93 -2.95 -15.06
C GLY A 163 0.23 -2.44 -15.91
N GLY A 164 0.00 -2.16 -17.19
CA GLY A 164 0.99 -1.59 -18.11
C GLY A 164 1.43 -0.20 -17.68
N ASN A 165 0.48 0.70 -17.39
CA ASN A 165 0.76 2.06 -16.95
C ASN A 165 1.46 2.08 -15.58
N PHE A 166 1.03 1.22 -14.66
CA PHE A 166 1.65 1.09 -13.34
C PHE A 166 3.10 0.60 -13.45
N LYS A 167 3.37 -0.43 -14.25
CA LYS A 167 4.73 -0.92 -14.52
C LYS A 167 5.61 0.15 -15.17
N HIS A 168 5.06 0.92 -16.12
CA HIS A 168 5.78 2.02 -16.76
C HIS A 168 6.14 3.11 -15.75
N LEU A 169 5.19 3.52 -14.91
CA LEU A 169 5.41 4.52 -13.87
C LEU A 169 6.52 4.07 -12.90
N LEU A 170 6.45 2.84 -12.40
CA LEU A 170 7.48 2.29 -11.51
C LEU A 170 8.86 2.25 -12.19
N GLY A 171 8.92 1.88 -13.47
CA GLY A 171 10.15 1.91 -14.26
C GLY A 171 10.77 3.30 -14.36
N LYS A 172 9.94 4.35 -14.47
CA LYS A 172 10.40 5.75 -14.52
C LYS A 172 11.05 6.21 -13.23
N TYR A 173 10.54 5.80 -12.07
CA TYR A 173 11.08 6.19 -10.77
C TYR A 173 12.16 5.24 -10.25
N GLY A 174 12.22 3.99 -10.74
CA GLY A 174 13.25 3.02 -10.40
C GLY A 174 13.30 2.71 -8.91
N LYS A 175 14.32 3.22 -8.21
CA LYS A 175 14.48 3.05 -6.75
C LYS A 175 13.98 4.26 -5.94
N GLY A 176 13.55 5.33 -6.61
CA GLY A 176 13.06 6.54 -5.97
C GLY A 176 11.65 6.38 -5.40
N GLU A 177 11.29 7.27 -4.49
CA GLU A 177 9.93 7.36 -3.97
C GLU A 177 9.01 7.95 -5.03
N VAL A 178 7.82 7.36 -5.16
CA VAL A 178 6.75 7.87 -6.02
C VAL A 178 5.70 8.51 -5.10
N PRO A 179 5.42 9.82 -5.23
CA PRO A 179 4.35 10.44 -4.46
C PRO A 179 3.02 9.71 -4.72
N VAL A 180 2.39 9.20 -3.66
CA VAL A 180 1.15 8.42 -3.74
C VAL A 180 0.02 9.18 -4.46
N LYS A 181 -0.02 10.50 -4.28
CA LYS A 181 -0.97 11.39 -4.96
C LYS A 181 -0.79 11.37 -6.48
N HIS A 182 0.46 11.48 -6.97
CA HIS A 182 0.73 11.42 -8.41
C HIS A 182 0.33 10.06 -8.99
N MET A 183 0.52 8.96 -8.25
CA MET A 183 0.07 7.64 -8.71
C MET A 183 -1.46 7.58 -8.87
N VAL A 184 -2.20 8.16 -7.93
CA VAL A 184 -3.66 8.24 -8.02
C VAL A 184 -4.10 9.09 -9.22
N GLU A 185 -3.51 10.27 -9.37
CA GLU A 185 -3.87 11.21 -10.45
C GLU A 185 -3.55 10.64 -11.84
N ASP A 186 -2.34 10.07 -12.03
CA ASP A 186 -1.87 9.59 -13.32
C ASP A 186 -2.47 8.25 -13.74
N LEU A 187 -2.80 7.36 -12.78
CA LEU A 187 -3.20 5.98 -13.09
C LEU A 187 -4.69 5.71 -12.83
N MET A 188 -5.23 6.23 -11.73
CA MET A 188 -6.53 5.78 -11.23
C MET A 188 -7.70 6.62 -11.73
N ARG A 189 -7.44 7.74 -12.42
CA ARG A 189 -8.46 8.61 -13.06
C ARG A 189 -8.65 8.34 -14.55
N ASP A 190 -8.11 7.23 -15.07
CA ASP A 190 -8.18 6.90 -16.49
C ASP A 190 -9.59 6.44 -16.92
N THR A 191 -10.20 7.18 -17.83
CA THR A 191 -11.57 6.96 -18.33
C THR A 191 -11.62 6.21 -19.67
N VAL A 192 -10.49 5.71 -20.18
CA VAL A 192 -10.45 5.00 -21.46
C VAL A 192 -11.25 3.71 -21.38
N LYS A 193 -12.16 3.53 -22.32
CA LYS A 193 -13.05 2.36 -22.44
C LYS A 193 -12.46 1.34 -23.40
N ALA A 194 -12.85 0.09 -23.22
CA ALA A 194 -12.50 -1.00 -24.12
C ALA A 194 -13.23 -0.87 -25.46
N ASP A 195 -12.56 -1.32 -26.52
CA ASP A 195 -13.23 -1.69 -27.77
C ASP A 195 -14.19 -2.85 -27.51
N GLU A 196 -15.27 -2.93 -28.30
CA GLU A 196 -16.32 -3.94 -28.11
C GLU A 196 -15.80 -5.38 -28.25
N SER A 197 -14.77 -5.59 -29.08
CA SER A 197 -14.10 -6.88 -29.26
C SER A 197 -13.27 -7.34 -28.05
N ARG A 198 -13.03 -6.45 -27.08
CA ARG A 198 -12.26 -6.71 -25.85
C ARG A 198 -13.15 -6.80 -24.61
N LEU A 199 -14.47 -6.77 -24.78
CA LEU A 199 -15.42 -6.91 -23.67
C LEU A 199 -15.55 -8.39 -23.26
N PRO A 200 -15.90 -8.66 -21.99
CA PRO A 200 -15.92 -10.02 -21.47
C PRO A 200 -17.15 -10.84 -21.88
N HIS A 201 -18.17 -10.24 -22.50
CA HIS A 201 -19.39 -10.90 -22.99
C HIS A 201 -20.17 -11.67 -21.91
N ILE A 202 -20.21 -11.13 -20.70
CA ILE A 202 -20.92 -11.65 -19.52
C ILE A 202 -22.35 -11.06 -19.44
N CYS A 203 -22.49 -9.79 -19.78
CA CYS A 203 -23.76 -9.05 -19.77
C CYS A 203 -23.88 -8.16 -21.03
N SER A 204 -24.87 -7.27 -21.07
CA SER A 204 -25.10 -6.44 -22.26
C SER A 204 -23.86 -5.61 -22.62
N THR A 205 -23.49 -5.60 -23.90
CA THR A 205 -22.34 -4.84 -24.44
C THR A 205 -22.31 -3.40 -23.97
N GLU A 206 -23.46 -2.72 -23.94
CA GLU A 206 -23.56 -1.33 -23.48
C GLU A 206 -23.09 -1.16 -22.02
N TRP A 207 -23.54 -2.06 -21.14
CA TRP A 207 -23.17 -2.06 -19.72
C TRP A 207 -21.69 -2.40 -19.52
N GLU A 208 -21.17 -3.40 -20.23
CA GLU A 208 -19.75 -3.77 -20.14
C GLU A 208 -18.85 -2.64 -20.61
N LYS A 209 -19.19 -1.99 -21.72
CA LYS A 209 -18.47 -0.82 -22.24
C LYS A 209 -18.46 0.32 -21.23
N LYS A 210 -19.59 0.59 -20.58
CA LYS A 210 -19.71 1.59 -19.50
C LYS A 210 -18.80 1.31 -18.29
N LEU A 211 -18.55 0.04 -17.97
CA LEU A 211 -17.75 -0.41 -16.82
C LEU A 211 -16.27 -0.73 -17.15
N SER A 212 -15.88 -0.53 -18.41
CA SER A 212 -14.60 -1.01 -18.96
C SER A 212 -13.41 -0.09 -18.71
N SER A 213 -13.61 1.09 -18.11
CA SER A 213 -12.54 2.02 -17.71
C SER A 213 -12.03 1.76 -16.29
N ILE A 214 -10.89 2.35 -15.93
CA ILE A 214 -10.30 2.29 -14.58
C ILE A 214 -11.09 3.20 -13.63
N PHE A 215 -11.36 4.43 -14.08
CA PHE A 215 -12.28 5.36 -13.44
C PHE A 215 -13.65 5.25 -14.10
N VAL A 216 -14.62 4.73 -13.36
CA VAL A 216 -15.95 4.40 -13.88
C VAL A 216 -16.91 5.56 -13.61
N GLU A 217 -17.64 5.99 -14.63
CA GLU A 217 -18.71 6.98 -14.49
C GLU A 217 -19.88 6.58 -15.39
N VAL A 218 -21.02 6.27 -14.76
CA VAL A 218 -22.21 5.77 -15.44
C VAL A 218 -23.46 6.35 -14.81
N ASP A 219 -24.25 7.08 -15.60
CA ASP A 219 -25.59 7.47 -15.20
C ASP A 219 -26.55 6.29 -15.44
N THR A 220 -27.31 5.93 -14.40
CA THR A 220 -28.34 4.88 -14.44
C THR A 220 -29.70 5.48 -14.07
N PRO A 221 -30.82 4.81 -14.38
CA PRO A 221 -32.15 5.28 -13.99
C PRO A 221 -32.35 5.49 -12.47
N VAL A 222 -31.53 4.82 -11.63
CA VAL A 222 -31.62 4.88 -10.16
C VAL A 222 -30.55 5.77 -9.52
N GLY A 223 -29.71 6.42 -10.33
CA GLY A 223 -28.66 7.34 -9.88
C GLY A 223 -27.31 7.10 -10.57
N ARG A 224 -26.31 7.89 -10.17
CA ARG A 224 -24.95 7.76 -10.69
C ARG A 224 -24.21 6.61 -10.01
N TYR A 225 -23.65 5.73 -10.84
CA TYR A 225 -22.80 4.63 -10.44
C TYR A 225 -21.38 4.91 -10.96
N GLY A 226 -20.38 4.81 -10.09
CA GLY A 226 -19.02 5.11 -10.51
C GLY A 226 -17.99 5.04 -9.40
N THR A 227 -16.76 5.35 -9.77
CA THR A 227 -15.64 5.46 -8.83
C THR A 227 -15.92 6.60 -7.86
N ARG A 228 -15.95 6.28 -6.57
CA ARG A 228 -16.27 7.24 -5.50
C ARG A 228 -15.26 7.29 -4.36
N SER A 229 -14.30 6.37 -4.36
CA SER A 229 -13.15 6.37 -3.46
C SER A 229 -11.98 5.78 -4.23
N THR A 230 -10.86 6.48 -4.21
CA THR A 230 -9.59 6.07 -4.78
C THR A 230 -8.55 6.14 -3.69
N VAL A 231 -7.92 5.00 -3.43
CA VAL A 231 -7.01 4.84 -2.30
C VAL A 231 -5.64 4.45 -2.81
N ALA A 232 -4.61 5.07 -2.24
CA ALA A 232 -3.22 4.63 -2.34
C ALA A 232 -2.68 4.27 -0.96
N LEU A 233 -2.24 3.02 -0.80
CA LEU A 233 -1.62 2.52 0.42
C LEU A 233 -0.19 2.11 0.11
N SER A 234 0.78 2.72 0.77
CA SER A 234 2.18 2.31 0.69
C SER A 234 2.68 1.83 2.05
N LEU A 235 3.47 0.77 2.01
CA LEU A 235 4.31 0.29 3.10
C LEU A 235 5.74 0.19 2.58
N THR A 236 6.62 1.01 3.13
CA THR A 236 8.04 1.02 2.77
C THR A 236 8.84 -0.02 3.56
N ALA A 237 10.04 -0.36 3.09
CA ALA A 237 10.95 -1.28 3.78
C ALA A 237 11.40 -0.80 5.18
N ASN A 238 11.48 0.52 5.41
CA ASN A 238 11.73 1.09 6.74
C ASN A 238 10.49 1.07 7.64
N GLY A 239 9.35 0.58 7.15
CA GLY A 239 8.11 0.47 7.90
C GLY A 239 7.37 1.80 8.02
N GLU A 240 7.47 2.71 7.05
CA GLU A 240 6.55 3.84 6.94
C GLU A 240 5.29 3.40 6.20
N VAL A 241 4.13 3.80 6.73
CA VAL A 241 2.82 3.57 6.12
C VAL A 241 2.20 4.90 5.75
N SER A 242 1.78 5.02 4.49
CA SER A 242 0.98 6.14 4.00
C SER A 242 -0.33 5.60 3.44
N PHE A 243 -1.44 6.12 3.94
CA PHE A 243 -2.78 5.80 3.47
C PHE A 243 -3.47 7.05 2.96
N TYR A 244 -3.36 7.28 1.66
CA TYR A 244 -3.97 8.38 0.95
C TYR A 244 -5.32 7.96 0.38
N GLU A 245 -6.33 8.82 0.52
CA GLU A 245 -7.63 8.63 -0.10
C GLU A 245 -8.10 9.94 -0.76
N MET A 246 -8.59 9.81 -1.98
CA MET A 246 -9.54 10.73 -2.57
C MET A 246 -10.93 10.11 -2.56
N TYR A 247 -11.94 10.82 -2.08
CA TYR A 247 -13.29 10.29 -1.98
C TYR A 247 -14.35 11.34 -2.31
N LEU A 248 -15.51 10.86 -2.75
CA LEU A 248 -16.67 11.67 -3.05
C LEU A 248 -17.55 11.82 -1.80
N GLU A 249 -17.78 13.05 -1.38
CA GLU A 249 -18.71 13.43 -0.32
C GLU A 249 -19.53 14.63 -0.79
N ASP A 250 -20.86 14.52 -0.75
CA ASP A 250 -21.80 15.55 -1.22
C ASP A 250 -21.46 16.07 -2.63
N GLU A 251 -21.25 15.15 -3.58
CA GLU A 251 -20.84 15.42 -4.97
C GLU A 251 -19.51 16.19 -5.14
N THR A 252 -18.75 16.35 -4.05
CA THR A 252 -17.46 17.04 -4.04
C THR A 252 -16.34 16.06 -3.73
N TRP A 253 -15.26 16.11 -4.51
CA TRP A 253 -14.07 15.33 -4.24
C TRP A 253 -13.28 15.96 -3.08
N LYS A 254 -13.04 15.17 -2.05
CA LYS A 254 -12.18 15.50 -0.91
C LYS A 254 -10.96 14.59 -0.92
N GLU A 255 -9.88 15.04 -0.29
CA GLU A 255 -8.66 14.26 -0.13
C GLU A 255 -8.22 14.23 1.34
N GLN A 256 -7.60 13.13 1.74
CA GLN A 256 -7.00 12.96 3.06
C GLN A 256 -5.81 12.00 3.01
N THR A 257 -4.91 12.14 3.97
CA THR A 257 -3.76 11.26 4.15
C THR A 257 -3.58 10.91 5.62
N GLU A 258 -3.54 9.62 5.91
CA GLU A 258 -3.11 9.09 7.21
C GLU A 258 -1.68 8.56 7.08
N PHE A 259 -0.73 9.14 7.80
CA PHE A 259 0.67 8.71 7.80
C PHE A 259 1.10 8.20 9.18
N LYS A 260 1.70 7.00 9.24
CA LYS A 260 2.21 6.42 10.51
C LYS A 260 3.45 5.54 10.29
N PRO A 261 4.39 5.52 11.25
CA PRO A 261 5.39 4.46 11.33
C PRO A 261 4.74 3.15 11.81
N TYR A 262 4.93 2.08 11.03
CA TYR A 262 4.55 0.70 11.33
C TYR A 262 5.55 0.01 12.26
N LYS A 263 6.85 0.28 12.10
CA LYS A 263 7.90 -0.19 13.04
C LYS A 263 8.00 0.78 14.21
N GLN A 264 8.18 0.27 15.44
CA GLN A 264 8.39 1.14 16.60
C GLN A 264 9.59 2.06 16.32
N PRO A 265 9.45 3.37 16.56
CA PRO A 265 10.59 4.25 16.48
C PRO A 265 11.65 3.82 17.52
N PRO A 266 12.94 4.11 17.29
CA PRO A 266 13.98 3.85 18.28
C PRO A 266 13.56 4.38 19.66
N ARG A 267 13.93 3.66 20.73
CA ARG A 267 13.56 4.04 22.12
C ARG A 267 13.82 5.54 22.35
N GLY A 268 12.78 6.21 22.84
CA GLY A 268 12.81 7.65 23.10
C GLY A 268 12.57 8.50 21.85
N MET A 269 11.54 8.22 21.06
CA MET A 269 11.07 9.14 20.03
C MET A 269 9.57 8.98 19.79
N THR A 270 8.79 10.06 19.84
CA THR A 270 7.33 10.01 19.64
C THR A 270 6.98 10.26 18.18
N THR A 271 5.85 9.72 17.69
CA THR A 271 5.36 9.90 16.31
C THR A 271 5.25 11.38 15.90
N LYS A 272 4.89 12.26 16.84
CA LYS A 272 4.85 13.72 16.61
C LYS A 272 6.20 14.32 16.25
N VAL A 273 7.29 13.82 16.83
CA VAL A 273 8.65 14.32 16.55
C VAL A 273 9.10 13.88 15.15
N ILE A 274 8.76 12.66 14.74
CA ILE A 274 9.10 12.11 13.41
C ILE A 274 8.40 12.90 12.31
N LEU A 275 7.09 13.13 12.45
CA LEU A 275 6.31 13.94 11.51
C LEU A 275 6.85 15.37 11.39
N ARG A 276 7.17 16.02 12.52
CA ARG A 276 7.72 17.37 12.53
C ARG A 276 9.10 17.46 11.88
N VAL A 277 9.94 16.43 12.05
CA VAL A 277 11.25 16.36 11.40
C VAL A 277 11.10 16.12 9.89
N LYS A 278 10.16 15.26 9.46
CA LYS A 278 9.86 15.01 8.03
C LYS A 278 9.35 16.28 7.35
N GLU A 279 8.35 16.96 7.93
CA GLU A 279 7.82 18.24 7.43
C GLU A 279 8.90 19.35 7.35
N GLU A 280 9.89 19.36 8.26
CA GLU A 280 10.98 20.34 8.21
C GLU A 280 12.05 20.00 7.17
N ILE A 281 12.30 18.71 6.88
CA ILE A 281 13.23 18.26 5.84
C ILE A 281 12.68 18.56 4.44
N GLU A 282 11.37 18.46 4.26
CA GLU A 282 10.70 18.75 2.98
C GLU A 282 10.57 20.26 2.69
N ARG A 283 10.89 21.14 3.65
CA ARG A 283 10.92 22.60 3.43
C ARG A 283 12.25 23.07 2.82
N PRO A 284 12.26 24.10 1.95
CA PRO A 284 13.47 24.56 1.22
C PRO A 284 14.62 25.14 2.06
N LEU A 285 14.58 25.05 3.40
CA LEU A 285 15.56 25.64 4.33
C LEU A 285 15.85 24.68 5.48
N ALA A 286 16.50 23.54 5.19
CA ALA A 286 16.88 22.48 6.12
C ALA A 286 17.82 22.89 7.28
N ALA A 287 18.15 24.18 7.42
CA ALA A 287 18.93 24.71 8.55
C ALA A 287 18.14 24.77 9.87
N ARG A 288 16.81 24.63 9.84
CA ARG A 288 15.96 24.56 11.05
C ARG A 288 15.89 23.15 11.67
N CYS A 289 16.04 22.10 10.87
CA CYS A 289 15.87 20.69 11.27
C CYS A 289 16.74 20.27 12.46
N ILE A 290 18.02 20.69 12.48
CA ILE A 290 18.95 20.31 13.56
C ILE A 290 18.62 21.06 14.85
N ARG A 291 18.13 22.30 14.74
CA ARG A 291 17.81 23.12 15.92
C ARG A 291 16.48 22.67 16.54
N THR A 292 15.49 22.31 15.73
CA THR A 292 14.21 21.73 16.19
C THR A 292 14.37 20.32 16.75
N ALA A 293 15.14 19.44 16.09
CA ALA A 293 15.44 18.10 16.60
C ALA A 293 16.21 18.14 17.93
N ARG A 294 17.17 19.07 18.07
CA ARG A 294 17.95 19.28 19.29
C ARG A 294 17.14 19.98 20.40
N HIS A 295 16.24 20.90 20.07
CA HIS A 295 15.34 21.52 21.07
C HIS A 295 14.23 20.57 21.55
N SER A 296 13.82 19.63 20.71
CA SER A 296 12.74 18.69 21.04
C SER A 296 13.24 17.48 21.84
N TYR A 297 14.56 17.27 21.94
CA TYR A 297 15.15 16.12 22.62
C TYR A 297 16.46 16.49 23.35
N ASN A 298 16.39 16.58 24.68
CA ASN A 298 17.56 16.84 25.55
C ASN A 298 18.51 15.63 25.69
N GLU A 299 18.16 14.45 25.15
CA GLU A 299 18.96 13.23 25.29
C GLU A 299 19.99 13.02 24.17
N TRP A 300 20.07 13.91 23.18
CA TRP A 300 21.00 13.76 22.05
C TRP A 300 22.14 14.77 22.20
N PRO A 301 23.31 14.34 22.72
CA PRO A 301 24.30 15.24 23.30
C PRO A 301 24.98 16.16 22.28
N ASN A 302 24.97 15.79 21.00
CA ASN A 302 25.58 16.58 19.93
C ASN A 302 24.89 16.36 18.57
N ALA A 303 25.16 17.28 17.63
CA ALA A 303 24.55 17.27 16.30
C ALA A 303 24.92 16.01 15.48
N LYS A 304 26.05 15.35 15.78
CA LYS A 304 26.50 14.14 15.07
C LYS A 304 25.63 12.93 15.45
N ASP A 305 25.28 12.80 16.72
CA ASP A 305 24.34 11.76 17.18
C ASP A 305 22.92 11.97 16.66
N THR A 306 22.46 13.22 16.62
CA THR A 306 21.20 13.61 15.97
C THR A 306 21.19 13.18 14.50
N MET A 307 22.25 13.49 13.74
CA MET A 307 22.33 13.16 12.32
C MET A 307 22.42 11.66 12.05
N ARG A 308 23.16 10.91 12.87
CA ARG A 308 23.21 9.45 12.80
C ARG A 308 21.82 8.83 12.98
N LYS A 309 21.07 9.27 14.00
CA LYS A 309 19.72 8.76 14.26
C LYS A 309 18.71 9.19 13.18
N VAL A 310 18.84 10.39 12.62
CA VAL A 310 18.04 10.83 11.47
C VAL A 310 18.34 9.98 10.22
N LYS A 311 19.61 9.65 9.98
CA LYS A 311 20.04 8.74 8.90
C LYS A 311 19.54 7.31 9.12
N GLU A 312 19.59 6.81 10.36
CA GLU A 312 19.01 5.51 10.74
C GLU A 312 17.47 5.50 10.55
N MET A 313 16.81 6.62 10.83
CA MET A 313 15.34 6.77 10.77
C MET A 313 14.79 6.79 9.34
N PHE A 314 15.38 7.59 8.46
CA PHE A 314 14.89 7.70 7.07
C PHE A 314 15.63 6.78 6.09
N GLY A 315 16.64 6.07 6.56
CA GLY A 315 17.48 5.22 5.74
C GLY A 315 18.52 5.99 4.93
N GLU A 316 19.55 5.27 4.52
CA GLU A 316 20.73 5.84 3.85
C GLU A 316 20.41 6.48 2.50
N GLN A 317 19.41 5.97 1.78
CA GLN A 317 18.99 6.51 0.49
C GLN A 317 18.24 7.85 0.60
N TYR A 318 17.28 7.98 1.52
CA TYR A 318 16.59 9.25 1.77
C TYR A 318 17.58 10.31 2.26
N TRP A 319 18.47 9.92 3.18
CA TRP A 319 19.54 10.80 3.64
C TRP A 319 20.40 11.32 2.47
N ASN A 320 20.82 10.42 1.58
CA ASN A 320 21.66 10.78 0.44
C ASN A 320 20.96 11.67 -0.58
N ALA A 321 19.63 11.56 -0.73
CA ALA A 321 18.82 12.41 -1.61
C ALA A 321 18.67 13.85 -1.09
N HIS A 322 18.68 14.04 0.23
CA HIS A 322 18.40 15.34 0.87
C HIS A 322 19.63 15.99 1.54
N GLN A 323 20.78 15.30 1.63
CA GLN A 323 21.98 15.83 2.28
C GLN A 323 22.58 17.09 1.63
N SER A 324 22.37 17.30 0.33
CA SER A 324 22.86 18.48 -0.41
C SER A 324 22.21 19.78 0.08
N GLN A 325 21.07 19.68 0.77
CA GLN A 325 20.34 20.80 1.35
C GLN A 325 20.84 21.16 2.77
N LEU A 326 21.78 20.39 3.34
CA LEU A 326 22.36 20.59 4.67
C LEU A 326 23.65 21.43 4.62
N LYS A 327 23.88 22.26 5.66
CA LYS A 327 25.08 23.12 5.71
C LYS A 327 26.39 22.31 5.82
N PRO A 328 27.50 22.73 5.15
CA PRO A 328 28.77 22.01 5.15
C PRO A 328 29.39 21.74 6.54
N LYS A 329 29.16 22.62 7.53
CA LYS A 329 29.64 22.41 8.91
C LYS A 329 28.98 21.22 9.61
N CYS A 330 27.82 20.75 9.14
CA CYS A 330 27.15 19.56 9.66
C CYS A 330 27.71 18.26 9.06
N LEU A 331 28.32 18.33 7.87
CA LEU A 331 28.81 17.17 7.11
C LEU A 331 30.27 16.76 7.45
N LYS A 332 31.05 17.67 8.04
CA LYS A 332 32.51 17.53 8.27
C LYS A 332 32.95 16.48 9.32
N GLY A 333 32.13 15.49 9.67
CA GLY A 333 32.47 14.46 10.66
C GLY A 333 32.00 13.04 10.33
N LEU A 334 31.60 12.76 9.09
CA LEU A 334 30.94 11.52 8.66
C LEU A 334 31.67 10.74 7.55
N GLN A 335 32.91 11.10 7.18
CA GLN A 335 33.72 10.24 6.32
C GLN A 335 34.25 9.05 7.12
N PHE A 336 33.65 7.87 6.90
CA PHE A 336 34.26 6.59 7.29
C PHE A 336 34.96 6.00 6.07
N SER A 337 36.24 5.63 6.22
CA SER A 337 36.98 4.84 5.24
C SER A 337 36.34 3.44 5.10
N PRO A 338 36.47 2.77 3.94
CA PRO A 338 35.91 1.43 3.75
C PRO A 338 36.64 0.42 4.64
N CYS A 339 35.88 -0.50 5.25
CA CYS A 339 36.43 -1.64 5.99
C CYS A 339 37.26 -2.52 5.05
N HIS A 340 38.56 -2.67 5.32
CA HIS A 340 39.36 -3.76 4.77
C HIS A 340 39.04 -5.06 5.49
N GLU A 341 38.92 -6.13 4.71
CA GLU A 341 38.79 -7.52 5.14
C GLU A 341 39.97 -7.95 6.03
N ASN A 342 39.65 -8.87 6.94
CA ASN A 342 40.54 -9.58 7.86
C ASN A 342 41.88 -10.00 7.22
N ASP A 343 42.99 -9.87 7.95
CA ASP A 343 43.53 -11.05 8.64
C ASP A 343 44.42 -10.71 9.83
N LYS A 344 44.35 -11.57 10.85
CA LYS A 344 45.07 -11.49 12.12
C LYS A 344 46.40 -12.24 12.03
N SER A 345 47.44 -11.72 12.64
CA SER A 345 48.35 -12.43 13.57
C SER A 345 49.52 -11.49 13.87
N ASP A 346 49.60 -10.95 15.08
CA ASP A 346 50.13 -11.53 16.32
C ASP A 346 51.57 -11.11 16.56
N LYS A 347 51.84 -10.81 17.84
CA LYS A 347 53.00 -10.11 18.36
C LYS A 347 54.29 -10.92 18.22
N GLY A 348 55.42 -10.25 17.98
CA GLY A 348 56.75 -10.84 18.12
C GLY A 348 57.85 -9.78 18.11
N VAL A 349 58.73 -9.86 19.10
CA VAL A 349 59.83 -8.95 19.45
C VAL A 349 61.05 -9.11 18.51
N GLU A 350 61.90 -8.07 18.50
CA GLU A 350 63.23 -7.90 17.86
C GLU A 350 64.13 -9.17 17.77
N ILE A 351 65.03 -9.38 16.80
CA ILE A 351 66.38 -8.79 16.58
C ILE A 351 66.95 -9.37 15.23
N PRO A 352 67.91 -8.74 14.51
CA PRO A 352 68.31 -9.07 13.13
C PRO A 352 69.53 -10.02 13.01
N TRP A 353 69.74 -10.55 11.79
CA TRP A 353 71.01 -10.83 11.05
C TRP A 353 71.01 -12.16 10.25
N ASP A 354 71.30 -11.98 8.95
CA ASP A 354 72.13 -12.75 8.00
C ASP A 354 72.13 -14.29 7.81
N SER A 355 72.26 -14.58 6.51
CA SER A 355 73.03 -15.65 5.83
C SER A 355 72.44 -17.05 5.66
N GLN A 356 72.49 -17.47 4.37
CA GLN A 356 72.88 -18.79 3.79
C GLN A 356 72.35 -20.05 4.51
N GLU A 357 71.69 -21.00 3.87
CA GLU A 357 71.84 -21.68 2.57
C GLU A 357 70.48 -22.26 2.15
#